data_AF-A0A819ZVM6-F1
#
_entry.id   AF-A0A819ZVM6-F1
#
_cell.length_a   1.000
_cell.length_b   1.000
_cell.length_c   1.000
_cell.angle_alpha   90.00
_cell.angle_beta   90.00
_cell.angle_gamma   90.00
#
_symmetry.space_group_name_H-M   'P 1'
#
loop_
_entity.id
_entity.type
_entity.pdbx_description
1 polymer ?
#
loop_
_entity_poly.entity_id
_entity_poly.type
_entity_poly.pdbx_seq_one_letter_code
_entity_poly.pdbx_strand_id
1 'polypeptide(L)' 'LNYHEAAIILKYILKRLGYLHLCSKIHRDIKAGNILLTNDDHTKLADFGISEQ' A
#
# COMPACT_ATOMS: atom_id res chain seq x y z
N LEU A 1 0.87 17.21 -0.07
CA LEU A 1 1.44 16.20 0.83
C LEU A 1 2.64 16.78 1.55
N ASN A 2 2.48 17.15 2.81
CA ASN A 2 3.60 17.53 3.67
C ASN A 2 4.34 16.27 4.18
N TYR A 3 5.48 16.44 4.86
CA TYR A 3 6.26 15.32 5.39
C TYR A 3 5.48 14.44 6.36
N HIS A 4 4.58 15.03 7.16
CA HIS A 4 3.78 14.31 8.13
C HIS A 4 2.75 13.39 7.44
N GLU A 5 2.03 13.92 6.46
CA GLU A 5 1.09 13.17 5.63
C GLU A 5 1.81 12.04 4.86
N ALA A 6 3.01 12.30 4.33
CA ALA A 6 3.79 11.31 3.60
C ALA A 6 4.23 10.16 4.52
N ALA A 7 4.63 10.47 5.76
CA ALA A 7 4.98 9.47 6.76
C ALA A 7 3.77 8.59 7.16
N ILE A 8 2.57 9.18 7.27
CA ILE A 8 1.33 8.45 7.54
C ILE A 8 1.03 7.47 6.41
N ILE A 9 1.07 7.94 5.16
CA ILE A 9 0.83 7.10 3.98
C ILE A 9 1.84 5.95 3.93
N LEU A 10 3.12 6.25 4.11
CA LEU A 10 4.19 5.24 4.09
C LEU A 10 3.99 4.18 5.19
N LYS A 11 3.62 4.60 6.40
CA LYS A 11 3.31 3.68 7.51
C LYS A 11 2.19 2.70 7.15
N TYR A 12 1.13 3.17 6.48
CA TYR A 12 0.03 2.30 6.06
C TYR A 12 0.42 1.35 4.93
N ILE A 13 1.19 1.84 3.94
CA ILE A 13 1.72 1.00 2.86
C ILE A 13 2.59 -0.12 3.42
N LEU A 14 3.52 0.19 4.34
CA LEU A 14 4.40 -0.80 4.96
C LEU A 14 3.62 -1.85 5.77
N LYS A 15 2.59 -1.44 6.52
CA LYS A 15 1.71 -2.38 7.22
C LYS A 15 1.00 -3.34 6.26
N ARG A 16 0.47 -2.83 5.16
CA ARG A 16 -0.23 -3.63 4.14
C ARG A 16 0.73 -4.57 3.41
N LEU A 17 1.92 -4.11 3.06
CA LEU A 17 2.98 -4.95 2.49
C LEU A 17 3.38 -6.06 3.46
N GLY A 18 3.54 -5.75 4.75
CA GLY A 18 3.81 -6.75 5.78
C GLY A 18 2.74 -7.84 5.83
N TYR A 19 1.46 -7.46 5.78
CA TYR A 19 0.35 -8.42 5.68
C TYR A 19 0.43 -9.28 4.42
N LEU A 20 0.68 -8.66 3.26
CA LEU A 20 0.78 -9.39 2.00
C LEU A 20 1.93 -10.42 2.03
N HIS A 21 3.08 -10.04 2.59
CA HIS A 21 4.24 -10.93 2.73
C HIS A 21 3.98 -12.07 3.72
N LEU A 22 3.20 -11.85 4.78
CA LEU A 22 2.74 -12.92 5.68
C LEU A 22 1.85 -13.95 4.95
N CYS A 23 1.16 -13.54 3.89
CA CYS A 23 0.41 -14.42 3.00
C CYS A 23 1.28 -15.03 1.88
N SER A 24 2.61 -14.94 1.96
CA SER A 24 3.56 -15.41 0.92
C SER A 24 3.31 -14.81 -0.47
N LYS A 25 2.72 -13.61 -0.54
CA LYS A 25 2.48 -12.88 -1.79
C LYS A 25 3.44 -11.69 -1.89
N ILE A 26 3.80 -11.30 -3.11
CA ILE A 26 4.61 -10.11 -3.40
C ILE A 26 3.79 -9.18 -4.31
N HIS A 27 3.67 -7.90 -3.93
CA HIS A 27 2.85 -6.94 -4.68
C HIS A 27 3.40 -6.67 -6.09
N ARG A 28 4.74 -6.61 -6.21
CA ARG A 28 5.51 -6.37 -7.45
C ARG A 28 5.33 -5.01 -8.15
N ASP A 29 4.25 -4.28 -7.89
CA ASP A 29 3.96 -3.00 -8.56
C ASP A 29 3.54 -1.91 -7.55
N ILE A 30 4.51 -1.49 -6.73
CA ILE A 30 4.29 -0.40 -5.76
C ILE A 30 4.59 0.94 -6.41
N LYS A 31 3.53 1.72 -6.66
CA LYS A 31 3.58 3.07 -7.25
C LYS A 31 2.41 3.91 -6.75
N ALA A 32 2.53 5.23 -6.87
CA ALA A 32 1.48 6.18 -6.44
C ALA A 32 0.10 5.87 -7.04
N GLY A 33 0.03 5.45 -8.31
CA GLY A 33 -1.22 5.07 -8.98
C GLY A 33 -1.93 3.85 -8.37
N ASN A 34 -1.24 3.02 -7.60
CA ASN A 34 -1.78 1.84 -6.93
C ASN A 34 -2.05 2.08 -5.43
N ILE A 35 -1.89 3.32 -4.96
CA ILE A 35 -2.12 3.71 -3.58
C ILE A 35 -3.41 4.52 -3.53
N LEU A 36 -4.48 3.92 -3.01
CA LEU A 36 -5.77 4.57 -2.87
C LEU A 36 -5.86 5.26 -1.52
N LEU A 37 -6.08 6.57 -1.54
CA LEU A 37 -6.39 7.38 -0.37
C LEU A 37 -7.91 7.41 -0.19
N THR A 38 -8.36 7.18 1.03
CA THR A 38 -9.77 7.34 1.40
C THR A 38 -9.94 8.61 2.23
N ASN A 39 -11.17 9.16 2.26
CA ASN A 39 -11.50 10.35 3.05
C ASN A 39 -11.40 10.13 4.57
N ASP A 40 -11.32 8.87 5.02
CA ASP A 40 -11.18 8.48 6.43
C ASP A 40 -9.71 8.31 6.87
N ASP A 41 -8.77 9.03 6.23
CA ASP A 41 -7.32 8.95 6.47
C ASP A 41 -6.71 7.53 6.37
N HIS A 42 -7.43 6.60 5.75
CA HIS A 42 -6.94 5.26 5.46
C HIS A 42 -6.32 5.19 4.07
N THR A 43 -5.27 4.36 3.97
CA THR A 43 -4.61 4.02 2.70
C THR A 43 -4.84 2.56 2.36
N LYS A 44 -5.20 2.28 1.10
CA LYS A 44 -5.35 0.92 0.56
C LYS A 44 -4.36 0.71 -0.59
N LEU A 45 -3.76 -0.48 -0.64
CA LEU A 45 -3.04 -0.96 -1.82
C LEU A 45 -4.07 -1.53 -2.80
N ALA A 46 -3.91 -1.20 -4.08
CA ALA A 46 -4.73 -1.65 -5.19
C ALA A 46 -3.85 -2.24 -6.29
N ASP A 47 -4.50 -2.88 -7.26
CA ASP A 47 -3.85 -3.53 -8.40
C ASP A 47 -2.85 -4.63 -7.99
N PHE A 48 -3.40 -5.74 -7.51
CA PHE A 48 -2.67 -6.98 -7.23
C PHE A 48 -2.51 -7.85 -8.49
N GLY A 49 -2.63 -7.27 -9.69
CA GLY A 49 -2.80 -8.00 -10.96
C GLY A 49 -1.71 -9.01 -11.31
N ILE A 50 -0.58 -8.99 -10.58
CA ILE A 50 0.52 -9.94 -10.70
C ILE A 50 0.85 -10.62 -9.37
N SER A 51 0.14 -10.42 -8.26
CA SER A 51 0.57 -10.95 -6.95
C SER A 51 0.17 -12.41 -6.68
N GLU A 52 -0.57 -13.04 -7.60
CA GLU A 52 -1.14 -14.40 -7.45
C GLU A 52 -0.52 -15.48 -8.34
N GLN A 53 0.55 -15.16 -9.09
CA GLN A 53 1.24 -16.11 -9.96
C GLN A 53 2.59 -16.54 -9.39
#